data_AF-A0A844G0D4-F1
#
_entry.id   AF-A0A844G0D4-F1
#
_cell.length_a   1.000
_cell.length_b   1.000
_cell.length_c   1.000
_cell.angle_alpha   90.00
_cell.angle_beta   90.00
_cell.angle_gamma   90.00
#
_symmetry.space_group_name_H-M   'P 1'
#
loop_
_entity.id
_entity.type
_entity.pdbx_description
1 polymer ?
#
loop_
_entity_poly.entity_id
_entity_poly.type
_entity_poly.pdbx_seq_one_letter_code
_entity_poly.pdbx_strand_id
1 'polypeptide(L)'
;MPDWTVDELARMIDHSLLHPMLDDEQLIKGMAVAVERNCASVCIKPYFVGIAAKLLDGTGIRTGTVVGFPHGSGTVQLKINEAKQAVDDGADEIDMVVNIGKVRSGEWGYLRDEIGGVNACVTAGGAILKVIFENDFLCDAMIEQLCGICNEIMPAFIKTSTGFGFTERESGAYDYDGATVPHLALMRRLADPGIGIKAAGKVRTLDDLLAARKLGATRIGTSATERILDEAAERC
;
A
#
# COMPACT_ATOMS: atom_id res chain seq x y z
N MET A 1 19.63 8.72 22.25
CA MET A 1 18.90 7.53 21.80
C MET A 1 17.80 8.01 20.88
N PRO A 2 17.55 7.33 19.75
CA PRO A 2 16.43 7.66 18.88
C PRO A 2 15.08 7.53 19.61
N ASP A 3 14.04 8.17 19.07
CA ASP A 3 12.65 8.09 19.53
C ASP A 3 11.89 6.88 18.94
N TRP A 4 12.64 5.85 18.56
CA TRP A 4 12.17 4.63 17.92
C TRP A 4 13.10 3.46 18.25
N THR A 5 12.56 2.25 18.17
CA THR A 5 13.29 0.97 18.19
C THR A 5 13.23 0.32 16.80
N VAL A 6 14.16 -0.61 16.52
CA VAL A 6 14.14 -1.37 15.26
C VAL A 6 12.83 -2.15 15.09
N ASP A 7 12.29 -2.71 16.17
CA ASP A 7 11.02 -3.44 16.14
C ASP A 7 9.83 -2.53 15.80
N GLU A 8 9.77 -1.33 16.38
CA GLU A 8 8.72 -0.35 16.04
C GLU A 8 8.77 0.04 14.56
N LEU A 9 9.98 0.24 13.99
CA LEU A 9 10.13 0.54 12.57
C LEU A 9 9.75 -0.68 11.70
N ALA A 10 10.13 -1.89 12.11
CA ALA A 10 9.74 -3.11 11.43
C ALA A 10 8.21 -3.29 11.39
N ARG A 11 7.52 -3.01 12.49
CA ARG A 11 6.05 -3.04 12.61
C ARG A 11 5.34 -1.93 11.82
N MET A 12 6.07 -1.03 11.17
CA MET A 12 5.54 -0.12 10.16
C MET A 12 5.65 -0.67 8.74
N ILE A 13 6.41 -1.74 8.49
CA ILE A 13 6.73 -2.20 7.13
C ILE A 13 5.74 -3.27 6.65
N ASP A 14 5.17 -3.03 5.47
CA ASP A 14 4.51 -4.02 4.62
C ASP A 14 5.53 -4.48 3.55
N HIS A 15 6.19 -5.63 3.76
CA HIS A 15 7.26 -6.13 2.89
C HIS A 15 6.71 -6.49 1.50
N SER A 16 7.16 -5.79 0.47
CA SER A 16 6.53 -5.82 -0.86
C SER A 16 7.15 -6.84 -1.80
N LEU A 17 6.33 -7.76 -2.31
CA LEU A 17 6.71 -8.91 -3.14
C LEU A 17 5.92 -8.94 -4.45
N LEU A 18 5.78 -7.77 -5.08
CA LEU A 18 4.91 -7.55 -6.26
C LEU A 18 5.68 -7.46 -7.58
N HIS A 19 7.02 -7.43 -7.55
CA HIS A 19 7.81 -7.29 -8.77
C HIS A 19 7.51 -8.46 -9.74
N PRO A 20 7.21 -8.20 -11.03
CA PRO A 20 6.69 -9.21 -11.93
C PRO A 20 7.65 -10.39 -12.13
N MET A 21 8.95 -10.14 -12.06
CA MET A 21 9.99 -11.19 -12.18
C MET A 21 10.11 -12.13 -10.99
N LEU A 22 9.45 -11.86 -9.85
CA LEU A 22 9.52 -12.77 -8.69
C LEU A 22 8.79 -14.09 -9.01
N ASP A 23 9.49 -15.21 -8.93
CA ASP A 23 8.88 -16.54 -8.96
C ASP A 23 8.43 -17.00 -7.56
N ASP A 24 7.77 -18.14 -7.48
CA ASP A 24 7.21 -18.67 -6.24
C ASP A 24 8.27 -18.97 -5.17
N GLU A 25 9.48 -19.38 -5.56
CA GLU A 25 10.59 -19.61 -4.62
C GLU A 25 11.07 -18.29 -4.02
N GLN A 26 11.19 -17.25 -4.85
CA GLN A 26 11.54 -15.91 -4.43
C GLN A 26 10.46 -15.28 -3.54
N LEU A 27 9.17 -15.55 -3.81
CA LEU A 27 8.07 -15.14 -2.95
C LEU A 27 8.19 -15.77 -1.55
N ILE A 28 8.44 -17.08 -1.47
CA ILE A 28 8.62 -17.78 -0.19
C ILE A 28 9.81 -17.21 0.58
N LYS A 29 10.96 -17.02 -0.07
CA LYS A 29 12.15 -16.41 0.54
C LYS A 29 11.88 -15.00 1.05
N GLY A 30 11.16 -14.19 0.27
CA GLY A 30 10.76 -12.84 0.68
C GLY A 30 9.84 -12.81 1.90
N MET A 31 8.91 -13.77 2.01
CA MET A 31 8.06 -13.88 3.20
C MET A 31 8.87 -14.24 4.45
N ALA A 32 9.91 -15.09 4.31
CA ALA A 32 10.80 -15.41 5.42
C ALA A 32 11.51 -14.16 5.97
N VAL A 33 11.91 -13.22 5.11
CA VAL A 33 12.46 -11.92 5.54
C VAL A 33 11.46 -11.14 6.39
N ALA A 34 10.19 -11.09 5.99
CA ALA A 34 9.16 -10.38 6.75
C ALA A 34 8.93 -10.99 8.15
N VAL A 35 9.01 -12.32 8.27
CA VAL A 35 8.93 -13.03 9.54
C VAL A 35 10.16 -12.77 10.40
N GLU A 36 11.37 -12.97 9.85
CA GLU A 36 12.63 -12.77 10.56
C GLU A 36 12.77 -11.34 11.09
N ARG A 37 12.36 -10.36 10.28
CA ARG A 37 12.44 -8.94 10.62
C ARG A 37 11.21 -8.42 11.36
N ASN A 38 10.25 -9.27 11.70
CA ASN A 38 9.03 -8.92 12.44
C ASN A 38 8.23 -7.77 11.81
N CYS A 39 8.04 -7.82 10.49
CA CYS A 39 7.26 -6.81 9.75
C CYS A 39 5.79 -6.77 10.19
N ALA A 40 5.04 -5.77 9.71
CA ALA A 40 3.58 -5.72 9.92
C ALA A 40 2.86 -6.76 9.05
N SER A 41 3.23 -6.78 7.77
CA SER A 41 2.62 -7.65 6.77
C SER A 41 3.58 -7.92 5.62
N VAL A 42 3.20 -8.86 4.76
CA VAL A 42 3.71 -8.93 3.39
C VAL A 42 2.67 -8.34 2.43
N CYS A 43 3.11 -7.85 1.28
CA CYS A 43 2.23 -7.51 0.17
C CYS A 43 2.58 -8.39 -1.03
N ILE A 44 1.81 -9.48 -1.21
CA ILE A 44 2.07 -10.60 -2.10
C ILE A 44 1.21 -10.52 -3.38
N LYS A 45 1.62 -11.23 -4.43
CA LYS A 45 0.85 -11.35 -5.68
C LYS A 45 -0.48 -12.10 -5.43
N PRO A 46 -1.60 -11.68 -6.06
CA PRO A 46 -2.92 -12.27 -5.79
C PRO A 46 -2.98 -13.79 -5.95
N TYR A 47 -2.32 -14.35 -6.96
CA TYR A 47 -2.33 -15.81 -7.21
C TYR A 47 -1.67 -16.63 -6.08
N PHE A 48 -0.90 -15.99 -5.22
CA PHE A 48 -0.11 -16.65 -4.18
C PHE A 48 -0.71 -16.46 -2.77
N VAL A 49 -1.83 -15.74 -2.63
CA VAL A 49 -2.43 -15.40 -1.33
C VAL A 49 -2.75 -16.64 -0.51
N GLY A 50 -3.42 -17.65 -1.08
CA GLY A 50 -3.78 -18.87 -0.34
C GLY A 50 -2.58 -19.70 0.12
N ILE A 51 -1.42 -19.58 -0.56
CA ILE A 51 -0.17 -20.20 -0.10
C ILE A 51 0.47 -19.34 0.99
N ALA A 52 0.54 -18.03 0.79
CA ALA A 52 1.08 -17.08 1.74
C ALA A 52 0.36 -17.14 3.10
N ALA A 53 -0.98 -17.15 3.10
CA ALA A 53 -1.79 -17.24 4.32
C ALA A 53 -1.46 -18.50 5.13
N LYS A 54 -1.27 -19.65 4.48
CA LYS A 54 -0.87 -20.91 5.15
C LYS A 54 0.54 -20.85 5.72
N LEU A 55 1.47 -20.22 5.00
CA LEU A 55 2.87 -20.13 5.43
C LEU A 55 3.09 -19.09 6.53
N LEU A 56 2.25 -18.07 6.60
CA LEU A 56 2.33 -17.00 7.61
C LEU A 56 1.46 -17.28 8.83
N ASP A 57 0.63 -18.32 8.83
CA ASP A 57 -0.17 -18.71 9.99
C ASP A 57 0.70 -18.92 11.24
N GLY A 58 0.26 -18.34 12.37
CA GLY A 58 0.99 -18.37 13.63
C GLY A 58 2.27 -17.51 13.71
N THR A 59 2.71 -16.87 12.63
CA THR A 59 3.93 -16.03 12.63
C THR A 59 3.69 -14.62 13.20
N GLY A 60 2.43 -14.16 13.21
CA GLY A 60 2.08 -12.78 13.56
C GLY A 60 2.31 -11.76 12.44
N ILE A 61 2.70 -12.20 11.22
CA ILE A 61 2.79 -11.37 10.02
C ILE A 61 1.49 -11.50 9.23
N ARG A 62 0.90 -10.37 8.83
CA ARG A 62 -0.34 -10.36 8.06
C ARG A 62 -0.11 -10.66 6.57
N THR A 63 -1.08 -11.29 5.94
CA THR A 63 -1.11 -11.58 4.50
C THR A 63 -1.81 -10.44 3.77
N GLY A 64 -1.03 -9.50 3.23
CA GLY A 64 -1.54 -8.43 2.37
C GLY A 64 -1.45 -8.79 0.88
N THR A 65 -2.40 -8.33 0.07
CA THR A 65 -2.31 -8.40 -1.39
C THR A 65 -2.87 -7.14 -2.05
N VAL A 66 -3.00 -7.14 -3.38
CA VAL A 66 -3.42 -6.00 -4.19
C VAL A 66 -4.67 -6.30 -5.01
N VAL A 67 -5.44 -5.26 -5.34
CA VAL A 67 -6.65 -5.34 -6.18
C VAL A 67 -6.64 -4.26 -7.25
N GLY A 68 -6.97 -4.62 -8.49
CA GLY A 68 -6.93 -3.73 -9.64
C GLY A 68 -5.52 -3.22 -9.95
N PHE A 69 -4.48 -3.92 -9.50
CA PHE A 69 -3.11 -3.41 -9.50
C PHE A 69 -2.35 -3.74 -10.80
N PRO A 70 -1.42 -2.87 -11.26
CA PRO A 70 -1.10 -1.56 -10.70
C PRO A 70 -1.93 -0.40 -11.27
N HIS A 71 -2.69 -0.59 -12.35
CA HIS A 71 -3.23 0.54 -13.12
C HIS A 71 -4.67 0.94 -12.76
N GLY A 72 -5.35 0.20 -11.89
CA GLY A 72 -6.70 0.52 -11.42
C GLY A 72 -7.79 0.48 -12.49
N SER A 73 -7.51 -0.01 -13.70
CA SER A 73 -8.41 0.12 -14.87
C SER A 73 -9.56 -0.88 -14.90
N GLY A 74 -9.60 -1.84 -13.97
CA GLY A 74 -10.71 -2.77 -13.81
C GLY A 74 -12.02 -2.07 -13.49
N THR A 75 -13.14 -2.71 -13.84
CA THR A 75 -14.48 -2.23 -13.45
C THR A 75 -14.70 -2.43 -11.95
N VAL A 76 -15.66 -1.70 -11.37
CA VAL A 76 -16.08 -1.86 -9.96
C VAL A 76 -16.36 -3.34 -9.63
N GLN A 77 -17.15 -4.03 -10.45
CA GLN A 77 -17.49 -5.43 -10.21
C GLN A 77 -16.27 -6.35 -10.27
N LEU A 78 -15.33 -6.10 -11.20
CA LEU A 78 -14.11 -6.89 -11.28
C LEU A 78 -13.26 -6.74 -10.01
N LYS A 79 -13.09 -5.50 -9.53
CA LYS A 79 -12.34 -5.23 -8.29
C LYS A 79 -13.01 -5.82 -7.05
N ILE A 80 -14.34 -5.78 -6.97
CA ILE A 80 -15.09 -6.43 -5.87
C ILE A 80 -14.87 -7.94 -5.92
N ASN A 81 -14.96 -8.56 -7.09
CA ASN A 81 -14.75 -10.01 -7.23
C ASN A 81 -13.31 -10.41 -6.90
N GLU A 82 -12.31 -9.64 -7.34
CA GLU A 82 -10.90 -9.86 -7.03
C GLU A 82 -10.64 -9.71 -5.51
N ALA A 83 -11.18 -8.66 -4.89
CA ALA A 83 -11.08 -8.45 -3.44
C ALA A 83 -11.75 -9.58 -2.66
N LYS A 84 -12.94 -10.02 -3.09
CA LYS A 84 -13.64 -11.14 -2.48
C LYS A 84 -12.80 -12.41 -2.53
N GLN A 85 -12.25 -12.74 -3.70
CA GLN A 85 -11.43 -13.94 -3.86
C GLN A 85 -10.18 -13.88 -2.97
N ALA A 86 -9.49 -12.74 -2.93
CA ALA A 86 -8.32 -12.57 -2.07
C ALA A 86 -8.65 -12.75 -0.57
N VAL A 87 -9.79 -12.24 -0.12
CA VAL A 87 -10.23 -12.41 1.27
C VAL A 87 -10.64 -13.87 1.54
N ASP A 88 -11.36 -14.51 0.63
CA ASP A 88 -11.71 -15.94 0.72
C ASP A 88 -10.45 -16.84 0.75
N ASP A 89 -9.37 -16.41 0.08
CA ASP A 89 -8.06 -17.08 0.08
C ASP A 89 -7.22 -16.78 1.34
N GLY A 90 -7.69 -15.91 2.24
CA GLY A 90 -7.05 -15.63 3.53
C GLY A 90 -6.20 -14.36 3.57
N ALA A 91 -6.44 -13.37 2.70
CA ALA A 91 -5.83 -12.05 2.84
C ALA A 91 -6.40 -11.30 4.05
N ASP A 92 -5.52 -10.79 4.92
CA ASP A 92 -5.84 -9.91 6.04
C ASP A 92 -5.96 -8.44 5.61
N GLU A 93 -5.26 -8.07 4.54
CA GLU A 93 -5.19 -6.69 4.08
C GLU A 93 -5.23 -6.60 2.53
N ILE A 94 -6.04 -5.67 2.01
CA ILE A 94 -6.17 -5.42 0.57
C ILE A 94 -5.67 -4.01 0.24
N ASP A 95 -4.72 -3.90 -0.68
CA ASP A 95 -4.25 -2.65 -1.25
C ASP A 95 -4.88 -2.46 -2.65
N MET A 96 -6.02 -1.76 -2.73
CA MET A 96 -6.68 -1.52 -4.02
C MET A 96 -6.14 -0.29 -4.73
N VAL A 97 -6.09 -0.28 -6.06
CA VAL A 97 -5.82 0.94 -6.86
C VAL A 97 -7.12 1.56 -7.31
N VAL A 98 -7.32 2.86 -7.07
CA VAL A 98 -8.47 3.61 -7.61
C VAL A 98 -8.47 3.61 -9.14
N ASN A 99 -9.63 3.76 -9.77
CA ASN A 99 -9.68 3.94 -11.20
C ASN A 99 -9.14 5.32 -11.61
N ILE A 100 -7.85 5.36 -11.96
CA ILE A 100 -7.12 6.59 -12.31
C ILE A 100 -7.80 7.32 -13.48
N GLY A 101 -8.31 6.59 -14.47
CA GLY A 101 -9.07 7.20 -15.58
C GLY A 101 -10.29 7.96 -15.09
N LYS A 102 -11.04 7.38 -14.16
CA LYS A 102 -12.23 8.02 -13.54
C LYS A 102 -11.88 9.18 -12.63
N VAL A 103 -10.76 9.13 -11.90
CA VAL A 103 -10.23 10.28 -11.14
C VAL A 103 -9.95 11.44 -12.10
N ARG A 104 -9.23 11.18 -13.19
CA ARG A 104 -8.85 12.22 -14.17
C ARG A 104 -10.04 12.76 -14.97
N SER A 105 -11.11 11.99 -15.11
CA SER A 105 -12.37 12.43 -15.71
C SER A 105 -13.32 13.15 -14.73
N GLY A 106 -12.99 13.26 -13.43
CA GLY A 106 -13.86 13.88 -12.43
C GLY A 106 -15.11 13.07 -12.11
N GLU A 107 -15.08 11.76 -12.32
CA GLU A 107 -16.22 10.85 -12.17
C GLU A 107 -16.34 10.38 -10.71
N TRP A 108 -16.53 11.32 -9.79
CA TRP A 108 -16.46 11.08 -8.34
C TRP A 108 -17.55 10.13 -7.82
N GLY A 109 -18.73 10.09 -8.47
CA GLY A 109 -19.77 9.11 -8.15
C GLY A 109 -19.30 7.68 -8.38
N TYR A 110 -18.63 7.42 -9.51
CA TYR A 110 -18.04 6.13 -9.82
C TYR A 110 -17.02 5.71 -8.75
N LEU A 111 -16.18 6.64 -8.30
CA LEU A 111 -15.15 6.35 -7.30
C LEU A 111 -15.73 6.10 -5.90
N ARG A 112 -16.83 6.75 -5.53
CA ARG A 112 -17.57 6.41 -4.31
C ARG A 112 -18.09 4.97 -4.37
N ASP A 113 -18.73 4.59 -5.48
CA ASP A 113 -19.24 3.24 -5.66
C ASP A 113 -18.11 2.19 -5.68
N GLU A 114 -16.99 2.53 -6.32
CA GLU A 114 -15.81 1.67 -6.40
C GLU A 114 -15.19 1.42 -5.01
N ILE A 115 -14.78 2.49 -4.32
CA ILE A 115 -14.10 2.39 -3.03
C ILE A 115 -15.07 1.82 -2.00
N GLY A 116 -16.34 2.25 -2.01
CA GLY A 116 -17.35 1.81 -1.07
C GLY A 116 -17.69 0.32 -1.24
N GLY A 117 -17.88 -0.13 -2.47
CA GLY A 117 -18.18 -1.53 -2.78
C GLY A 117 -17.02 -2.46 -2.40
N VAL A 118 -15.78 -2.08 -2.70
CA VAL A 118 -14.60 -2.86 -2.31
C VAL A 118 -14.42 -2.84 -0.78
N ASN A 119 -14.57 -1.68 -0.12
CA ASN A 119 -14.43 -1.59 1.34
C ASN A 119 -15.47 -2.45 2.07
N ALA A 120 -16.73 -2.41 1.64
CA ALA A 120 -17.79 -3.22 2.20
C ALA A 120 -17.51 -4.72 2.03
N CYS A 121 -17.04 -5.14 0.85
CA CYS A 121 -16.67 -6.53 0.59
C CYS A 121 -15.52 -7.00 1.48
N VAL A 122 -14.44 -6.21 1.58
CA VAL A 122 -13.23 -6.56 2.32
C VAL A 122 -13.50 -6.63 3.83
N THR A 123 -14.22 -5.64 4.37
CA THR A 123 -14.53 -5.58 5.80
C THR A 123 -15.56 -6.62 6.23
N ALA A 124 -16.50 -7.01 5.35
CA ALA A 124 -17.42 -8.10 5.62
C ALA A 124 -16.71 -9.46 5.83
N GLY A 125 -15.53 -9.64 5.23
CA GLY A 125 -14.69 -10.82 5.45
C GLY A 125 -13.64 -10.64 6.55
N GLY A 126 -13.67 -9.54 7.32
CA GLY A 126 -12.76 -9.31 8.45
C GLY A 126 -11.39 -8.74 8.09
N ALA A 127 -11.14 -8.44 6.81
CA ALA A 127 -9.91 -7.83 6.34
C ALA A 127 -10.00 -6.29 6.36
N ILE A 128 -8.85 -5.62 6.17
CA ILE A 128 -8.80 -4.16 6.06
C ILE A 128 -8.47 -3.69 4.63
N LEU A 129 -9.04 -2.55 4.23
CA LEU A 129 -8.77 -1.92 2.93
C LEU A 129 -7.76 -0.77 3.05
N LYS A 130 -6.82 -0.73 2.10
CA LYS A 130 -5.93 0.40 1.82
C LYS A 130 -6.19 0.88 0.39
N VAL A 131 -6.41 2.18 0.21
CA VAL A 131 -6.76 2.76 -1.09
C VAL A 131 -5.54 3.48 -1.70
N ILE A 132 -4.98 2.96 -2.78
CA ILE A 132 -3.88 3.55 -3.53
C ILE A 132 -4.44 4.60 -4.49
N PHE A 133 -3.98 5.85 -4.34
CA PHE A 133 -4.38 6.95 -5.21
C PHE A 133 -3.55 7.01 -6.49
N GLU A 134 -2.29 6.58 -6.42
CA GLU A 134 -1.27 6.76 -7.46
C GLU A 134 -0.99 8.24 -7.74
N ASN A 135 -0.46 8.91 -6.71
CA ASN A 135 -0.31 10.37 -6.68
C ASN A 135 0.50 10.94 -7.85
N ASP A 136 1.44 10.19 -8.41
CA ASP A 136 2.24 10.58 -9.59
C ASP A 136 1.38 11.00 -10.80
N PHE A 137 0.14 10.53 -10.89
CA PHE A 137 -0.79 10.86 -11.97
C PHE A 137 -1.80 11.96 -11.61
N LEU A 138 -1.75 12.49 -10.40
CA LEU A 138 -2.79 13.34 -9.83
C LEU A 138 -2.26 14.73 -9.48
N CYS A 139 -3.11 15.74 -9.58
CA CYS A 139 -2.85 17.03 -8.96
C CYS A 139 -3.45 17.08 -7.55
N ASP A 140 -3.03 18.06 -6.74
CA ASP A 140 -3.49 18.24 -5.37
C ASP A 140 -5.02 18.27 -5.23
N ALA A 141 -5.73 18.91 -6.16
CA ALA A 141 -7.19 18.98 -6.16
C ALA A 141 -7.84 17.59 -6.33
N MET A 142 -7.23 16.69 -7.11
CA MET A 142 -7.73 15.32 -7.26
C MET A 142 -7.45 14.48 -6.02
N ILE A 143 -6.27 14.66 -5.40
CA ILE A 143 -5.93 14.03 -4.12
C ILE A 143 -6.93 14.48 -3.04
N GLU A 144 -7.31 15.76 -3.04
CA GLU A 144 -8.29 16.30 -2.11
C GLU A 144 -9.68 15.67 -2.26
N GLN A 145 -10.15 15.50 -3.50
CA GLN A 145 -11.42 14.80 -3.76
C GLN A 145 -11.38 13.34 -3.29
N LEU A 146 -10.26 12.62 -3.54
CA LEU A 146 -10.10 11.24 -3.09
C LEU A 146 -10.04 11.12 -1.56
N CYS A 147 -9.33 12.03 -0.88
CA CYS A 147 -9.36 12.12 0.59
C CYS A 147 -10.78 12.35 1.10
N GLY A 148 -11.54 13.26 0.48
CA GLY A 148 -12.94 13.51 0.83
C GLY A 148 -13.81 12.25 0.73
N ILE A 149 -13.71 11.51 -0.37
CA ILE A 149 -14.41 10.23 -0.54
C ILE A 149 -13.96 9.20 0.52
N CYS A 150 -12.66 9.12 0.81
CA CYS A 150 -12.16 8.21 1.85
C CYS A 150 -12.63 8.62 3.24
N ASN A 151 -12.79 9.91 3.55
CA ASN A 151 -13.35 10.37 4.82
C ASN A 151 -14.84 10.02 4.97
N GLU A 152 -15.57 9.89 3.86
CA GLU A 152 -16.96 9.41 3.87
C GLU A 152 -17.03 7.88 4.11
N ILE A 153 -16.12 7.11 3.50
CA ILE A 153 -16.15 5.64 3.49
C ILE A 153 -15.38 5.00 4.65
N MET A 154 -14.39 5.70 5.19
CA MET A 154 -13.49 5.27 6.25
C MET A 154 -12.75 3.95 5.96
N PRO A 155 -11.99 3.82 4.85
CA PRO A 155 -11.06 2.70 4.69
C PRO A 155 -9.96 2.80 5.78
N ALA A 156 -9.35 1.67 6.12
CA ALA A 156 -8.32 1.65 7.17
C ALA A 156 -7.10 2.51 6.81
N PHE A 157 -6.73 2.55 5.52
CA PHE A 157 -5.62 3.36 5.03
C PHE A 157 -5.90 4.01 3.68
N ILE A 158 -5.24 5.15 3.45
CA ILE A 158 -4.94 5.67 2.12
C ILE A 158 -3.46 5.48 1.83
N LYS A 159 -3.11 5.25 0.56
CA LYS A 159 -1.76 4.90 0.11
C LYS A 159 -1.33 5.76 -1.06
N THR A 160 -0.07 6.20 -1.06
CA THR A 160 0.46 7.11 -2.08
C THR A 160 0.52 6.47 -3.47
N SER A 161 1.31 5.40 -3.63
CA SER A 161 1.72 4.92 -4.96
C SER A 161 1.80 3.40 -5.05
N THR A 162 1.74 2.88 -6.27
CA THR A 162 1.92 1.45 -6.56
C THR A 162 3.38 1.04 -6.66
N GLY A 163 4.25 1.98 -7.04
CA GLY A 163 5.63 1.71 -7.45
C GLY A 163 5.78 1.39 -8.95
N PHE A 164 4.69 1.46 -9.72
CA PHE A 164 4.62 1.21 -11.16
C PHE A 164 3.94 2.37 -11.93
N GLY A 165 3.79 3.53 -11.30
CA GLY A 165 3.18 4.74 -11.86
C GLY A 165 4.12 5.52 -12.80
N PHE A 166 4.81 4.83 -13.71
CA PHE A 166 5.82 5.43 -14.57
C PHE A 166 5.24 6.53 -15.47
N THR A 167 5.93 7.67 -15.53
CA THR A 167 5.66 8.80 -16.43
C THR A 167 6.90 9.08 -17.27
N GLU A 168 6.69 9.55 -18.50
CA GLU A 168 7.80 10.02 -19.34
C GLU A 168 8.39 11.30 -18.75
N ARG A 169 9.70 11.30 -18.51
CA ARG A 169 10.46 12.45 -18.02
C ARG A 169 10.98 13.27 -19.19
N GLU A 170 11.45 14.49 -18.91
CA GLU A 170 12.07 15.36 -19.92
C GLU A 170 13.26 14.70 -20.64
N SER A 171 13.94 13.75 -19.98
CA SER A 171 15.02 12.95 -20.54
C SER A 171 14.57 11.86 -21.52
N GLY A 172 13.26 11.62 -21.67
CA GLY A 172 12.68 10.49 -22.40
C GLY A 172 12.69 9.17 -21.62
N ALA A 173 13.26 9.15 -20.41
CA ALA A 173 13.18 7.98 -19.53
C ALA A 173 11.80 7.89 -18.86
N TYR A 174 11.33 6.68 -18.59
CA TYR A 174 10.12 6.44 -17.80
C TYR A 174 10.50 6.23 -16.32
N ASP A 175 10.00 7.08 -15.43
CA ASP A 175 10.25 7.01 -13.98
C ASP A 175 9.03 7.55 -13.20
N TYR A 176 9.00 7.38 -11.89
CA TYR A 176 7.95 7.89 -11.00
C TYR A 176 8.57 8.47 -9.71
N ASP A 177 7.91 9.39 -9.02
CA ASP A 177 8.39 10.02 -7.80
C ASP A 177 7.95 9.26 -6.54
N GLY A 178 6.74 8.68 -6.54
CA GLY A 178 6.27 7.84 -5.44
C GLY A 178 5.80 8.62 -4.21
N ALA A 179 6.19 8.17 -3.02
CA ALA A 179 5.83 8.81 -1.76
C ALA A 179 6.64 10.08 -1.50
N THR A 180 6.22 11.21 -2.08
CA THR A 180 6.88 12.50 -1.86
C THR A 180 6.44 13.18 -0.56
N VAL A 181 7.32 14.00 0.04
CA VAL A 181 7.02 14.79 1.24
C VAL A 181 5.79 15.70 1.05
N PRO A 182 5.63 16.45 -0.07
CA PRO A 182 4.44 17.26 -0.30
C PRO A 182 3.15 16.44 -0.32
N HIS A 183 3.15 15.29 -1.00
CA HIS A 183 1.95 14.44 -1.07
C HIS A 183 1.58 13.84 0.28
N LEU A 184 2.55 13.36 1.06
CA LEU A 184 2.29 12.83 2.40
C LEU A 184 1.73 13.91 3.34
N ALA A 185 2.31 15.11 3.31
CA ALA A 185 1.82 16.24 4.10
C ALA A 185 0.40 16.65 3.70
N LEU A 186 0.11 16.69 2.38
CA LEU A 186 -1.22 16.97 1.84
C LEU A 186 -2.25 15.93 2.28
N MET A 187 -1.95 14.65 2.08
CA MET A 187 -2.82 13.54 2.48
C MET A 187 -3.09 13.58 3.98
N ARG A 188 -2.07 13.79 4.83
CA ARG A 188 -2.27 13.84 6.28
C ARG A 188 -3.13 15.01 6.74
N ARG A 189 -2.99 16.18 6.09
CA ARG A 189 -3.82 17.36 6.37
C ARG A 189 -5.29 17.13 6.04
N LEU A 190 -5.58 16.37 5.00
CA LEU A 190 -6.92 16.20 4.45
C LEU A 190 -7.65 14.96 4.98
N ALA A 191 -6.92 13.89 5.26
CA ALA A 191 -7.50 12.63 5.70
C ALA A 191 -7.96 12.70 7.16
N ASP A 192 -9.09 12.07 7.44
CA ASP A 192 -9.61 11.88 8.80
C ASP A 192 -8.54 11.25 9.72
N PRO A 193 -8.38 11.70 10.98
CA PRO A 193 -7.39 11.15 11.90
C PRO A 193 -7.51 9.63 12.14
N GLY A 194 -8.70 9.05 11.97
CA GLY A 194 -8.93 7.61 12.06
C GLY A 194 -8.41 6.81 10.86
N ILE A 195 -8.09 7.46 9.75
CA ILE A 195 -7.53 6.83 8.54
C ILE A 195 -6.00 6.87 8.60
N GLY A 196 -5.39 5.69 8.50
CA GLY A 196 -3.95 5.54 8.42
C GLY A 196 -3.38 5.99 7.07
N ILE A 197 -2.10 6.35 7.05
CA ILE A 197 -1.39 6.65 5.80
C ILE A 197 -0.31 5.60 5.57
N LYS A 198 -0.34 5.00 4.38
CA LYS A 198 0.71 4.11 3.89
C LYS A 198 1.57 4.82 2.84
N ALA A 199 2.82 5.11 3.18
CA ALA A 199 3.79 5.64 2.23
C ALA A 199 4.38 4.49 1.40
N ALA A 200 4.28 4.55 0.08
CA ALA A 200 4.82 3.54 -0.83
C ALA A 200 5.31 4.17 -2.13
N GLY A 201 6.28 3.50 -2.76
CA GLY A 201 7.01 4.03 -3.91
C GLY A 201 8.23 4.84 -3.47
N LYS A 202 9.42 4.36 -3.85
CA LYS A 202 10.74 4.98 -3.56
C LYS A 202 11.12 5.21 -2.08
N VAL A 203 10.38 4.69 -1.09
CA VAL A 203 10.87 4.60 0.30
C VAL A 203 11.90 3.47 0.41
N ARG A 204 13.19 3.79 0.35
CA ARG A 204 14.28 2.79 0.20
C ARG A 204 15.39 2.89 1.24
N THR A 205 15.40 3.94 2.05
CA THR A 205 16.39 4.19 3.11
C THR A 205 15.70 4.40 4.45
N LEU A 206 16.46 4.28 5.55
CA LEU A 206 15.94 4.63 6.87
C LEU A 206 15.46 6.08 6.94
N ASP A 207 16.20 7.01 6.33
CA ASP A 207 15.86 8.42 6.33
C ASP A 207 14.52 8.69 5.60
N ASP A 208 14.23 7.98 4.50
CA ASP A 208 12.92 8.04 3.83
C ASP A 208 11.79 7.56 4.76
N LEU A 209 12.00 6.44 5.47
CA LEU A 209 11.03 5.88 6.40
C LEU A 209 10.75 6.86 7.55
N LEU A 210 11.80 7.41 8.16
CA LEU A 210 11.68 8.36 9.26
C LEU A 210 11.00 9.67 8.82
N ALA A 211 11.29 10.14 7.61
CA ALA A 211 10.60 11.29 7.02
C ALA A 211 9.11 11.01 6.83
N ALA A 212 8.74 9.84 6.30
CA ALA A 212 7.34 9.44 6.15
C ALA A 212 6.62 9.31 7.51
N ARG A 213 7.27 8.68 8.49
CA ARG A 213 6.77 8.56 9.88
C ARG A 213 6.48 9.92 10.48
N LYS A 214 7.41 10.87 10.35
CA LYS A 214 7.26 12.24 10.85
C LYS A 214 6.07 12.97 10.23
N LEU A 215 5.71 12.64 9.00
CA LEU A 215 4.55 13.18 8.28
C LEU A 215 3.24 12.44 8.59
N GLY A 216 3.26 11.47 9.52
CA GLY A 216 2.08 10.74 9.96
C GLY A 216 1.78 9.47 9.17
N ALA A 217 2.71 8.99 8.34
CA ALA A 217 2.61 7.63 7.80
C ALA A 217 2.78 6.61 8.93
N THR A 218 1.82 5.71 9.03
CA THR A 218 1.80 4.61 10.02
C THR A 218 2.08 3.26 9.37
N ARG A 219 2.21 3.23 8.04
CA ARG A 219 2.67 2.06 7.29
C ARG A 219 3.57 2.44 6.12
N ILE A 220 4.47 1.55 5.74
CA ILE A 220 5.47 1.72 4.68
C ILE A 220 5.42 0.52 3.75
N GLY A 221 5.10 0.74 2.48
CA GLY A 221 5.26 -0.29 1.44
C GLY A 221 6.65 -0.22 0.83
N THR A 222 7.49 -1.22 1.09
CA THR A 222 8.85 -1.27 0.54
C THR A 222 9.35 -2.70 0.34
N SER A 223 10.23 -2.90 -0.64
CA SER A 223 11.00 -4.13 -0.82
C SER A 223 12.41 -4.02 -0.22
N ALA A 224 12.77 -2.88 0.38
CA ALA A 224 14.10 -2.62 0.95
C ALA A 224 14.14 -2.82 2.48
N THR A 225 13.30 -3.71 3.01
CA THR A 225 13.16 -3.99 4.44
C THR A 225 14.50 -4.24 5.13
N GLU A 226 15.30 -5.19 4.65
CA GLU A 226 16.57 -5.55 5.30
C GLU A 226 17.50 -4.34 5.37
N ARG A 227 17.71 -3.66 4.25
CA ARG A 227 18.54 -2.44 4.20
C ARG A 227 18.12 -1.39 5.22
N ILE A 228 16.82 -1.11 5.30
CA ILE A 228 16.28 -0.08 6.20
C ILE A 228 16.49 -0.49 7.66
N LEU A 229 16.25 -1.76 8.00
CA LEU A 229 16.32 -2.23 9.39
C LEU A 229 17.75 -2.52 9.85
N ASP A 230 18.65 -2.93 8.95
CA ASP A 230 20.08 -3.06 9.23
C ASP A 230 20.67 -1.68 9.54
N GLU A 231 20.35 -0.68 8.71
CA GLU A 231 20.74 0.72 8.96
C GLU A 231 20.14 1.26 10.27
N ALA A 232 18.90 0.89 10.60
CA ALA A 232 18.29 1.26 11.88
C ALA A 232 19.04 0.66 13.07
N ALA A 233 19.44 -0.61 12.98
CA ALA A 233 20.19 -1.28 14.04
C ALA A 233 21.58 -0.66 14.26
N GLU A 234 22.24 -0.19 13.21
CA GLU A 234 23.52 0.52 13.30
C GLU A 234 23.41 1.90 13.95
N ARG A 235 22.26 2.57 13.80
CA ARG A 235 22.00 3.93 14.34
C ARG A 235 21.28 3.94 15.70
N CYS A 236 20.95 2.77 16.26
CA CYS A 236 20.18 2.64 17.49
C CYS A 236 21.03 2.79 18.77
#